data_AF-A0A7G2RWP7-F1
#
_entry.id   AF-A0A7G2RWP7-F1
#
_cell.length_a   1.000
_cell.length_b   1.000
_cell.length_c   1.000
_cell.angle_alpha   90.00
_cell.angle_beta   90.00
_cell.angle_gamma   90.00
#
_symmetry.space_group_name_H-M   'P 1'
#
loop_
_entity.id
_entity.type
_entity.pdbx_description
1 polymer ?
#
loop_
_entity_poly.entity_id
_entity_poly.type
_entity_poly.pdbx_seq_one_letter_code
_entity_poly.pdbx_strand_id
1 'polypeptide(L)'
;MQLNEWAERWNVPPEALADLREAMTVTPSPPNVGGESAVQAAIRLEAPSKGCILWRNNVGACYDDRGRFIRYGLANDSKALNSKVKSADLVGIRPVTVTPEMVGKVIGQFISREVKAGGWKYSGSDRERAQLKWAEIVAAYGGDACFATGAGTL
;
A
#
# COMPACT_ATOMS: atom_id res chain seq x y z
N MET A 1 13.31 -0.32 -12.70
CA MET A 1 12.57 0.29 -13.82
C MET A 1 11.21 0.71 -13.28
N GLN A 2 10.88 2.00 -13.35
CA GLN A 2 9.59 2.50 -12.88
C GLN A 2 8.50 2.16 -13.90
N LEU A 3 7.27 1.90 -13.44
CA LEU A 3 6.16 1.52 -14.32
C LEU A 3 5.90 2.54 -15.46
N ASN A 4 6.05 3.84 -15.18
CA ASN A 4 5.90 4.89 -16.21
C ASN A 4 7.00 4.83 -17.28
N GLU A 5 8.26 4.63 -16.90
CA GLU A 5 9.39 4.54 -17.84
C GLU A 5 9.23 3.33 -18.78
N TRP A 6 8.65 2.24 -18.28
CA TRP A 6 8.31 1.07 -19.08
C TRP A 6 7.13 1.38 -20.01
N ALA A 7 6.06 1.98 -19.49
CA ALA A 7 4.88 2.32 -20.28
C ALA A 7 5.21 3.25 -21.44
N GLU A 8 6.04 4.29 -21.19
CA GLU A 8 6.55 5.19 -22.23
C GLU A 8 7.36 4.45 -23.29
N ARG A 9 8.27 3.55 -22.88
CA ARG A 9 9.08 2.74 -23.80
C ARG A 9 8.23 1.90 -24.75
N TRP A 10 7.11 1.38 -24.27
CA TRP A 10 6.21 0.51 -25.03
C TRP A 10 5.01 1.26 -25.62
N ASN A 11 5.01 2.59 -25.54
CA ASN A 11 3.94 3.46 -26.02
C ASN A 11 2.55 3.02 -25.52
N VAL A 12 2.48 2.59 -24.26
CA VAL A 12 1.24 2.18 -23.60
C VAL A 12 0.36 3.41 -23.39
N PRO A 13 -0.91 3.40 -23.82
CA PRO A 13 -1.82 4.52 -23.60
C PRO A 13 -1.94 4.87 -22.11
N PRO A 14 -1.93 6.17 -21.72
CA PRO A 14 -2.09 6.59 -20.33
C PRO A 14 -3.34 6.03 -19.65
N GLU A 15 -4.42 5.83 -20.41
CA GLU A 15 -5.68 5.27 -19.95
C GLU A 15 -5.53 3.80 -19.56
N ALA A 16 -4.79 3.03 -20.36
CA ALA A 16 -4.49 1.62 -20.06
C ALA A 16 -3.59 1.49 -18.82
N LEU A 17 -2.68 2.46 -18.63
CA LEU A 17 -1.84 2.50 -17.44
C LEU A 17 -2.64 2.85 -16.17
N ALA A 18 -3.63 3.74 -16.30
CA ALA A 18 -4.55 4.10 -15.22
C ALA A 18 -5.44 2.91 -14.84
N ASP A 19 -6.01 2.22 -15.84
CA ASP A 19 -6.80 1.00 -15.64
C ASP A 19 -5.98 -0.09 -14.95
N LEU A 20 -4.75 -0.35 -15.42
CA LEU A 20 -3.86 -1.32 -14.78
C LEU A 20 -3.57 -0.97 -13.32
N ARG A 21 -3.31 0.32 -13.02
CA ARG A 21 -3.09 0.79 -11.64
C ARG A 21 -4.32 0.53 -10.79
N GLU A 22 -5.50 0.86 -11.27
CA GLU A 22 -6.74 0.63 -10.55
C GLU A 22 -6.94 -0.86 -10.28
N ALA A 23 -6.80 -1.71 -11.31
CA ALA A 23 -6.95 -3.16 -11.18
C ALA A 23 -5.93 -3.81 -10.24
N MET A 24 -4.68 -3.31 -10.22
CA MET A 24 -3.61 -3.85 -9.38
C MET A 24 -3.64 -3.33 -7.95
N THR A 25 -4.19 -2.14 -7.71
CA THR A 25 -4.04 -1.44 -6.42
C THR A 25 -5.34 -1.11 -5.72
N VAL A 26 -6.50 -1.32 -6.34
CA VAL A 26 -7.80 -1.19 -5.70
C VAL A 26 -8.45 -2.56 -5.69
N THR A 27 -8.52 -3.19 -4.52
CA THR A 27 -9.25 -4.44 -4.37
C THR A 27 -10.69 -4.11 -4.00
N PRO A 28 -11.70 -4.42 -4.84
CA PRO A 28 -13.09 -4.19 -4.49
C PRO A 28 -13.47 -5.09 -3.31
N SER A 29 -13.64 -4.49 -2.14
CA SER A 29 -14.26 -5.15 -0.98
C SER A 29 -15.77 -4.93 -1.00
N PRO A 30 -16.58 -5.83 -0.40
CA PRO A 30 -17.99 -5.56 -0.18
C PRO A 30 -18.13 -4.20 0.52
N PRO A 31 -19.11 -3.36 0.12
CA PRO A 31 -19.26 -2.02 0.69
C PRO A 31 -19.51 -2.15 2.18
N ASN A 32 -18.47 -1.88 2.97
CA ASN A 32 -18.61 -1.76 4.40
C ASN A 32 -19.07 -0.33 4.68
N VAL A 33 -20.26 -0.15 5.26
CA VAL A 33 -20.81 1.17 5.55
C VAL A 33 -20.16 1.69 6.83
N GLY A 34 -18.88 2.07 6.75
CA GLY A 34 -18.07 2.47 7.89
C GLY A 34 -16.96 3.44 7.53
N GLY A 35 -16.59 4.30 8.49
CA GLY A 35 -15.44 5.19 8.34
C GLY A 35 -14.10 4.43 8.32
N GLU A 36 -13.02 5.12 7.97
CA GLU A 36 -11.66 4.56 7.86
C GLU A 36 -11.24 3.73 9.08
N SER A 37 -11.56 4.17 10.30
CA SER A 37 -11.26 3.42 11.52
C SER A 37 -11.95 2.06 11.59
N ALA A 38 -13.20 1.97 11.14
CA ALA A 38 -13.97 0.72 11.12
C ALA A 38 -13.42 -0.23 10.05
N VAL A 39 -13.10 0.32 8.87
CA VAL A 39 -12.43 -0.43 7.79
C VAL A 39 -11.08 -0.99 8.26
N GLN A 40 -10.26 -0.17 8.91
CA GLN A 40 -8.97 -0.58 9.45
C GLN A 40 -9.12 -1.72 10.46
N ALA A 41 -10.10 -1.62 11.37
CA ALA A 41 -10.39 -2.67 12.34
C ALA A 41 -10.80 -3.98 11.67
N ALA A 42 -11.66 -3.92 10.64
CA ALA A 42 -12.10 -5.09 9.89
C ALA A 42 -10.93 -5.80 9.19
N ILE A 43 -10.05 -5.05 8.52
CA ILE A 43 -8.85 -5.61 7.85
C ILE A 43 -7.92 -6.28 8.86
N ARG A 44 -7.73 -5.66 10.04
CA ARG A 44 -6.90 -6.25 11.11
C ARG A 44 -7.50 -7.52 11.69
N LEU A 45 -8.83 -7.62 11.78
CA LEU A 45 -9.53 -8.82 12.23
C LEU A 45 -9.46 -9.94 11.18
N GLU A 46 -9.43 -9.60 9.90
CA GLU A 46 -9.27 -10.56 8.80
C GLU A 46 -7.87 -11.20 8.80
N ALA A 47 -6.81 -10.41 9.06
CA ALA A 47 -5.43 -10.87 8.88
C ALA A 47 -5.09 -12.21 9.55
N PRO A 48 -5.41 -12.47 10.84
CA PRO A 48 -5.14 -13.76 11.47
C PRO A 48 -5.85 -14.93 10.78
N SER A 49 -7.10 -14.74 10.31
CA SER A 49 -7.86 -15.77 9.59
C SER A 49 -7.21 -16.17 8.26
N LYS A 50 -6.43 -15.25 7.66
CA LYS A 50 -5.65 -15.47 6.43
C LYS A 50 -4.23 -15.95 6.72
N GLY A 51 -3.90 -16.27 7.98
CA GLY A 51 -2.55 -16.62 8.41
C GLY A 51 -1.56 -15.45 8.31
N CYS A 52 -2.05 -14.22 8.14
CA CYS A 52 -1.24 -13.02 8.04
C CYS A 52 -1.14 -12.31 9.39
N ILE A 53 -0.13 -11.45 9.53
CA ILE A 53 -0.05 -10.51 10.66
C ILE A 53 0.05 -9.08 10.10
N LEU A 54 -0.72 -8.16 10.67
CA LEU A 54 -0.69 -6.74 10.32
C LEU A 54 -0.47 -5.88 11.58
N TRP A 55 0.34 -4.84 11.42
CA TRP A 55 0.58 -3.79 12.39
C TRP A 55 0.15 -2.43 11.85
N ARG A 56 -0.07 -1.48 12.75
CA ARG A 56 -0.26 -0.07 12.36
C ARG A 56 1.10 0.56 12.12
N ASN A 57 1.28 1.18 10.96
CA ASN A 57 2.43 1.99 10.62
C ASN A 57 2.19 3.42 11.12
N ASN A 58 2.72 3.75 12.30
CA ASN A 58 2.65 5.10 12.83
C ASN A 58 3.68 5.99 12.12
N VAL A 59 3.24 6.78 11.15
CA VAL A 59 4.07 7.75 10.44
C VAL A 59 3.88 9.13 11.05
N GLY A 60 4.98 9.79 11.46
CA GLY A 60 4.90 11.10 12.08
C GLY A 60 6.25 11.76 12.32
N ALA A 61 6.21 12.85 13.07
CA ALA A 61 7.39 13.57 13.49
C ALA A 61 7.16 14.24 14.85
N CYS A 62 8.20 14.30 15.67
CA CYS A 62 8.18 14.95 16.97
C CYS A 62 9.55 15.56 17.29
N TYR A 63 9.62 16.34 18.36
CA TYR A 63 10.88 16.72 18.98
C TYR A 63 11.13 15.78 20.17
N ASP A 64 12.38 15.37 20.38
CA ASP A 64 12.75 14.68 21.61
C ASP A 64 12.91 15.65 22.80
N ASP A 65 13.21 15.08 23.97
CA ASP A 65 13.47 15.79 25.21
C ASP A 65 14.66 16.77 25.12
N ARG A 66 15.55 16.59 24.14
CA ARG A 66 16.71 17.46 23.86
C ARG A 66 16.44 18.45 22.73
N GLY A 67 15.22 18.53 22.22
CA GLY A 67 14.84 19.44 21.14
C GLY A 67 15.31 19.02 19.74
N ARG A 68 15.74 17.77 19.55
CA ARG A 68 16.09 17.24 18.22
C ARG A 68 14.83 16.81 17.47
N PHE A 69 14.74 17.20 16.20
CA PHE A 69 13.61 16.83 15.35
C PHE A 69 13.76 15.39 14.83
N ILE A 70 12.79 14.54 15.13
CA ILE A 70 12.75 13.12 14.76
C ILE A 70 11.57 12.87 13.82
N ARG A 71 11.81 12.10 12.76
CA ARG A 71 10.76 11.49 11.93
C ARG A 71 10.73 9.99 12.18
N TYR A 72 9.54 9.41 12.18
CA TYR A 72 9.33 7.98 12.40
C TYR A 72 8.26 7.43 11.46
N GLY A 73 8.21 6.10 11.35
CA GLY A 73 7.41 5.38 10.37
C GLY A 73 8.16 5.12 9.07
N LEU A 74 7.58 4.27 8.21
CA LEU A 74 8.24 3.84 6.98
C LEU A 74 8.31 4.96 5.93
N ALA A 75 9.40 5.00 5.15
CA ALA A 75 9.61 5.93 4.04
C ALA A 75 9.37 7.42 4.38
N ASN A 76 9.71 7.84 5.60
CA ASN A 76 9.44 9.19 6.12
C ASN A 76 10.72 9.99 6.41
N ASP A 77 11.70 9.94 5.52
CA ASP A 77 13.02 10.57 5.74
C ASP A 77 12.97 12.11 5.68
N SER A 78 12.15 12.65 4.77
CA SER A 78 12.00 14.09 4.59
C SER A 78 10.60 14.48 4.13
N LYS A 79 10.23 15.76 4.33
CA LYS A 79 8.94 16.29 3.85
C LYS A 79 8.81 16.18 2.32
N ALA A 80 9.89 16.42 1.59
CA ALA A 80 9.94 16.34 0.14
C ALA A 80 9.82 14.91 -0.39
N LEU A 81 10.32 13.92 0.35
CA LEU A 81 10.13 12.51 0.02
C LEU A 81 8.69 12.08 0.33
N ASN A 82 8.14 12.46 1.49
CA ASN A 82 6.79 12.08 1.91
C ASN A 82 5.70 12.61 0.95
N SER A 83 5.94 13.74 0.28
CA SER A 83 5.03 14.26 -0.74
C SER A 83 5.05 13.47 -2.06
N LYS A 84 6.06 12.64 -2.29
CA LYS A 84 6.21 11.80 -3.49
C LYS A 84 5.93 10.33 -3.24
N VAL A 85 6.24 9.84 -2.05
CA VAL A 85 6.03 8.46 -1.61
C VAL A 85 5.49 8.50 -0.19
N LYS A 86 4.30 7.94 0.02
CA LYS A 86 3.65 7.94 1.34
C LYS A 86 3.28 6.51 1.71
N SER A 87 3.93 5.97 2.73
CA SER A 87 3.68 4.61 3.21
C SER A 87 2.27 4.43 3.76
N ALA A 88 1.73 3.23 3.59
CA ALA A 88 0.38 2.88 3.99
C ALA A 88 0.15 2.81 5.52
N ASP A 89 -1.12 2.81 5.93
CA ASP A 89 -1.55 2.74 7.34
C ASP A 89 -1.26 1.40 8.00
N LEU A 90 -1.45 0.28 7.27
CA LEU A 90 -1.20 -1.06 7.77
C LEU A 90 -0.06 -1.72 6.99
N VAL A 91 0.81 -2.42 7.72
CA VAL A 91 1.94 -3.16 7.15
C VAL A 91 2.11 -4.49 7.87
N GLY A 92 2.65 -5.50 7.19
CA GLY A 92 2.74 -6.82 7.78
C GLY A 92 3.38 -7.88 6.91
N ILE A 93 3.16 -9.14 7.30
CA ILE A 93 3.79 -10.31 6.69
C ILE A 93 2.71 -11.32 6.31
N ARG A 94 2.80 -11.83 5.07
CA ARG A 94 2.06 -13.01 4.61
C ARG A 94 3.05 -14.18 4.55
N PRO A 95 2.87 -15.23 5.35
CA PRO A 95 3.58 -16.48 5.15
C PRO A 95 3.26 -17.04 3.76
N VAL A 96 4.29 -17.37 2.99
CA VAL A 96 4.15 -18.02 1.68
C VAL A 96 4.89 -19.34 1.70
N THR A 97 4.16 -20.44 1.51
CA THR A 97 4.80 -21.73 1.21
C THR A 97 5.31 -21.68 -0.22
N VAL A 98 6.63 -21.73 -0.38
CA VAL A 98 7.28 -21.70 -1.70
C VAL A 98 6.95 -22.98 -2.47
N THR A 99 6.41 -22.83 -3.68
CA THR A 99 6.13 -23.94 -4.60
C THR A 99 7.23 -24.05 -5.68
N PRO A 100 7.35 -25.19 -6.40
CA PRO A 100 8.32 -25.32 -7.49
C PRO A 100 8.22 -24.23 -8.56
N GLU A 101 7.01 -23.76 -8.87
CA GLU A 101 6.77 -22.68 -9.85
C GLU A 101 7.23 -21.31 -9.38
N MET A 102 7.54 -21.17 -8.08
CA MET A 102 8.10 -19.95 -7.48
C MET A 102 9.62 -19.93 -7.50
N VAL A 103 10.28 -21.07 -7.77
CA VAL A 103 11.74 -21.15 -7.82
C VAL A 103 12.27 -20.25 -8.94
N GLY A 104 13.21 -19.37 -8.59
CA GLY A 104 13.77 -18.36 -9.50
C GLY A 104 12.95 -17.08 -9.63
N LYS A 105 11.82 -16.94 -8.92
CA LYS A 105 11.04 -15.69 -8.85
C LYS A 105 11.44 -14.85 -7.62
N VAL A 106 11.21 -13.54 -7.71
CA VAL A 106 11.37 -12.61 -6.58
C VAL A 106 10.12 -12.65 -5.72
N ILE A 107 10.29 -12.81 -4.40
CA ILE A 107 9.20 -12.78 -3.42
C ILE A 107 9.51 -11.73 -2.36
N GLY A 108 8.62 -10.75 -2.22
CA GLY A 108 8.56 -9.86 -1.08
C GLY A 108 7.45 -10.32 -0.15
N GLN A 109 7.76 -10.95 0.99
CA GLN A 109 6.74 -11.39 1.96
C GLN A 109 6.18 -10.22 2.80
N PHE A 110 5.89 -9.09 2.15
CA PHE A 110 5.47 -7.85 2.77
C PHE A 110 4.06 -7.49 2.29
N ILE A 111 3.15 -7.29 3.24
CA ILE A 111 1.79 -6.80 2.98
C ILE A 111 1.70 -5.33 3.38
N SER A 112 0.99 -4.54 2.59
CA SER A 112 0.70 -3.14 2.89
C SER A 112 -0.73 -2.79 2.49
N ARG A 113 -1.51 -2.17 3.40
CA ARG A 113 -2.87 -1.71 3.11
C ARG A 113 -3.03 -0.26 3.48
N GLU A 114 -3.27 0.60 2.49
CA GLU A 114 -3.64 1.99 2.69
C GLU A 114 -5.15 2.03 2.90
N VAL A 115 -5.59 2.40 4.10
CA VAL A 115 -6.99 2.28 4.48
C VAL A 115 -7.76 3.52 4.03
N LYS A 116 -8.91 3.27 3.41
CA LYS A 116 -9.84 4.31 2.97
C LYS A 116 -11.24 4.01 3.49
N ALA A 117 -12.08 5.04 3.54
CA ALA A 117 -13.47 4.89 3.95
C ALA A 117 -14.21 3.94 2.99
N GLY A 118 -15.26 3.28 3.49
CA GLY A 118 -16.12 2.47 2.65
C GLY A 118 -16.72 3.28 1.48
N GLY A 119 -16.67 2.71 0.28
CA GLY A 119 -17.15 3.37 -0.94
C GLY A 119 -16.23 4.47 -1.50
N TRP A 120 -15.04 4.67 -0.92
CA TRP A 120 -14.02 5.54 -1.50
C TRP A 120 -13.65 5.08 -2.91
N LYS A 121 -13.40 6.06 -3.79
CA LYS A 121 -12.93 5.87 -5.15
C LYS A 121 -11.67 6.71 -5.35
N TYR A 122 -10.71 6.15 -6.07
CA TYR A 122 -9.48 6.87 -6.40
C TYR A 122 -9.80 8.10 -7.25
N SER A 123 -9.32 9.27 -6.80
CA SER A 123 -9.53 10.55 -7.52
C SER A 123 -8.26 11.07 -8.17
N GLY A 124 -7.10 10.51 -7.81
CA GLY A 124 -5.81 10.93 -8.33
C GLY A 124 -5.26 12.21 -7.71
N SER A 125 -5.70 12.58 -6.50
CA SER A 125 -5.11 13.70 -5.75
C SER A 125 -3.60 13.50 -5.49
N ASP A 126 -2.86 14.58 -5.24
CA ASP A 126 -1.40 14.52 -4.99
C ASP A 126 -1.04 13.51 -3.89
N ARG A 127 -1.85 13.49 -2.82
CA ARG A 127 -1.69 12.53 -1.73
C ARG A 127 -1.92 11.10 -2.19
N GLU A 128 -3.00 10.85 -2.92
CA GLU A 128 -3.33 9.52 -3.43
C GLU A 128 -2.27 9.03 -4.43
N ARG A 129 -1.69 9.91 -5.25
CA ARG A 129 -0.57 9.57 -6.13
C ARG A 129 0.67 9.15 -5.34
N ALA A 130 0.99 9.84 -4.23
CA ALA A 130 2.10 9.45 -3.36
C ALA A 130 1.87 8.11 -2.64
N GLN A 131 0.62 7.81 -2.28
CA GLN A 131 0.21 6.53 -1.68
C GLN A 131 0.23 5.39 -2.71
N LEU A 132 -0.25 5.65 -3.91
CA LEU A 132 -0.15 4.74 -5.04
C LEU A 132 1.32 4.44 -5.35
N LYS A 133 2.18 5.45 -5.30
CA LYS A 133 3.61 5.26 -5.56
C LYS A 133 4.27 4.30 -4.57
N TRP A 134 3.87 4.35 -3.31
CA TRP A 134 4.30 3.37 -2.31
C TRP A 134 3.85 1.95 -2.68
N ALA A 135 2.58 1.77 -3.08
CA ALA A 135 2.07 0.47 -3.49
C ALA A 135 2.79 -0.09 -4.73
N GLU A 136 3.07 0.76 -5.73
CA GLU A 136 3.86 0.39 -6.91
C GLU A 136 5.27 -0.10 -6.53
N ILE A 137 5.93 0.58 -5.59
CA ILE A 137 7.26 0.17 -5.12
C ILE A 137 7.17 -1.20 -4.46
N VAL A 138 6.23 -1.40 -3.54
CA VAL A 138 6.06 -2.69 -2.85
C VAL A 138 5.82 -3.81 -3.87
N ALA A 139 4.91 -3.61 -4.83
CA ALA A 139 4.62 -4.58 -5.88
C ALA A 139 5.83 -4.89 -6.77
N ALA A 140 6.62 -3.87 -7.14
CA ALA A 140 7.82 -4.03 -7.95
C ALA A 140 8.91 -4.89 -7.28
N TYR A 141 8.92 -4.95 -5.94
CA TYR A 141 9.82 -5.81 -5.16
C TYR A 141 9.15 -7.13 -4.71
N GLY A 142 8.04 -7.50 -5.35
CA GLY A 142 7.34 -8.78 -5.12
C GLY A 142 6.48 -8.82 -3.86
N GLY A 143 6.18 -7.66 -3.26
CA GLY A 143 5.24 -7.51 -2.15
C GLY A 143 3.80 -7.33 -2.60
N ASP A 144 2.88 -7.33 -1.64
CA ASP A 144 1.45 -7.13 -1.84
C ASP A 144 1.03 -5.80 -1.22
N ALA A 145 0.66 -4.82 -2.04
CA ALA A 145 0.16 -3.53 -1.59
C ALA A 145 -1.06 -3.05 -2.38
N CYS A 146 -2.09 -2.58 -1.67
CA CYS A 146 -3.27 -1.99 -2.29
C CYS A 146 -3.94 -0.96 -1.35
N PHE A 147 -4.82 -0.14 -1.92
CA PHE A 147 -5.84 0.61 -1.20
C PHE A 147 -6.94 -0.36 -0.75
N ALA A 148 -7.37 -0.23 0.50
CA ALA A 148 -8.38 -1.09 1.10
C ALA A 148 -9.54 -0.27 1.65
N THR A 149 -10.74 -0.56 1.17
CA THR A 149 -12.01 0.07 1.58
C THR A 149 -12.88 -0.86 2.44
N GLY A 150 -12.37 -2.05 2.78
CA GLY A 150 -13.06 -3.08 3.54
C GLY A 150 -12.21 -4.34 3.73
N ALA A 151 -12.80 -5.37 4.34
CA ALA A 151 -12.23 -6.71 4.42
C ALA A 151 -12.33 -7.43 3.05
N GLY A 152 -11.62 -8.55 2.89
CA GLY A 152 -11.50 -9.26 1.61
C GLY A 152 -10.35 -8.74 0.75
N THR A 153 -9.45 -7.95 1.35
CA THR A 153 -8.29 -7.38 0.65
C THR A 153 -7.00 -8.11 1.00
N LEU A 154 -7.05 -9.20 1.77
CA LEU A 154 -5.91 -10.02 2.22
C LEU A 154 -5.95 -11.46 1.74
#